data_AF-M1C1D3-F1
#
_entry.id   AF-M1C1D3-F1
#
_cell.length_a   1.000
_cell.length_b   1.000
_cell.length_c   1.000
_cell.angle_alpha   90.00
_cell.angle_beta   90.00
_cell.angle_gamma   90.00
#
_symmetry.space_group_name_H-M   'P 1'
#
loop_
_entity.id
_entity.type
_entity.pdbx_description
1 polymer ?
#
loop_
_entity_poly.entity_id
_entity_poly.type
_entity_poly.pdbx_seq_one_letter_code
_entity_poly.pdbx_strand_id
1 'polypeptide(L)'
;MVKYAAIARGDAEIYMKFARAGYKEKIWDHAAGVLIIEEAGGVVTDAGGQPLDFSKGEYLEGLDRGIIACAGAKLHETIIGAVDASWNSSSL
;
A
#
# COMPACT_ATOMS: atom_id res chain seq x y z
N MET A 1 -4.47 -5.62 -10.51
CA MET A 1 -5.10 -6.79 -9.86
C MET A 1 -4.17 -7.98 -9.63
N VAL A 2 -3.42 -8.49 -10.63
CA VAL A 2 -2.55 -9.69 -10.46
C VAL A 2 -1.52 -9.58 -9.32
N LYS A 3 -0.95 -8.39 -9.08
CA LYS A 3 0.02 -8.16 -7.99
C LYS A 3 -0.59 -8.39 -6.59
N TYR A 4 -1.84 -7.96 -6.39
CA TYR A 4 -2.56 -8.20 -5.13
C TYR A 4 -2.89 -9.68 -4.96
N ALA A 5 -3.33 -10.34 -6.04
CA ALA A 5 -3.64 -11.77 -6.03
C ALA A 5 -2.41 -12.64 -5.75
N ALA A 6 -1.23 -12.25 -6.25
CA ALA A 6 0.02 -12.94 -5.95
C ALA A 6 0.32 -12.92 -4.44
N ILE A 7 0.06 -11.80 -3.75
CA ILE A 7 0.24 -11.72 -2.29
C ILE A 7 -0.79 -12.58 -1.57
N ALA A 8 -2.07 -12.44 -1.90
CA ALA A 8 -3.14 -13.20 -1.26
C ALA A 8 -3.00 -14.72 -1.42
N ARG A 9 -2.35 -15.19 -2.50
CA ARG A 9 -2.04 -16.61 -2.73
C ARG A 9 -0.74 -17.09 -2.07
N GLY A 10 0.07 -16.17 -1.53
CA GLY A 10 1.41 -16.49 -1.01
C GLY A 10 2.49 -16.66 -2.09
N ASP A 11 2.22 -16.24 -3.34
CA ASP A 11 3.20 -16.26 -4.43
C ASP A 11 4.16 -15.05 -4.37
N ALA A 12 3.82 -14.02 -3.58
CA ALA A 12 4.66 -12.86 -3.28
C ALA A 12 4.38 -12.36 -1.84
N GLU A 13 5.35 -11.69 -1.23
CA GLU A 13 5.18 -11.17 0.14
C GLU A 13 4.84 -9.68 0.21
N ILE A 14 5.27 -8.90 -0.78
CA ILE A 14 5.23 -7.43 -0.75
C ILE A 14 4.94 -6.86 -2.14
N TYR A 15 4.12 -5.82 -2.17
CA TYR A 15 3.96 -4.89 -3.29
C TYR A 15 4.02 -3.46 -2.76
N MET A 16 4.90 -2.64 -3.35
CA MET A 16 5.02 -1.22 -3.03
C MET A 16 4.88 -0.40 -4.30
N LYS A 17 4.14 0.71 -4.23
CA LYS A 17 4.01 1.67 -5.33
C LYS A 17 4.22 3.08 -4.79
N PHE A 18 5.34 3.69 -5.16
CA PHE A 18 5.65 5.09 -4.91
C PHE A 18 5.50 5.85 -6.23
N ALA A 19 4.49 6.72 -6.32
CA ALA A 19 4.21 7.47 -7.53
C ALA A 19 4.97 8.81 -7.55
N ARG A 20 5.15 9.37 -8.75
CA ARG A 20 5.72 10.73 -8.89
C ARG A 20 4.75 11.77 -8.31
N ALA A 21 5.29 12.90 -7.85
CA ALA A 21 4.50 14.01 -7.35
C ALA A 21 3.40 14.44 -8.35
N GLY A 22 2.19 14.65 -7.86
CA GLY A 22 1.01 15.03 -8.65
C GLY A 22 0.25 13.88 -9.28
N TYR A 23 0.76 12.64 -9.26
CA TYR A 23 -0.01 11.47 -9.68
C TYR A 23 -1.03 11.08 -8.62
N LYS A 24 -2.27 10.81 -9.03
CA LYS A 24 -3.34 10.33 -8.16
C LYS A 24 -3.72 8.90 -8.52
N GLU A 25 -3.74 8.03 -7.52
CA GLU A 25 -4.18 6.65 -7.66
C GLU A 25 -5.69 6.58 -7.83
N LYS A 26 -6.17 5.74 -8.75
CA LYS A 26 -7.61 5.57 -8.98
C LYS A 26 -8.16 4.44 -8.13
N ILE A 27 -9.34 4.62 -7.55
CA ILE A 27 -9.88 3.64 -6.58
C ILE A 27 -10.04 2.23 -7.19
N TRP A 28 -10.40 2.13 -8.46
CA TRP A 28 -10.64 0.85 -9.13
C TRP A 28 -9.37 0.03 -9.39
N ASP A 29 -8.19 0.66 -9.36
CA ASP A 29 -6.92 -0.06 -9.49
C ASP A 29 -6.56 -0.83 -8.20
N HIS A 30 -7.18 -0.47 -7.07
CA HIS A 30 -6.80 -0.92 -5.73
C HIS A 30 -7.92 -1.59 -4.94
N ALA A 31 -9.15 -1.05 -4.94
CA ALA A 31 -10.21 -1.42 -4.01
C ALA A 31 -10.46 -2.93 -3.89
N ALA A 32 -10.62 -3.62 -5.03
CA ALA A 32 -10.84 -5.07 -5.02
C ALA A 32 -9.60 -5.84 -4.52
N GLY A 33 -8.39 -5.35 -4.84
CA GLY A 33 -7.15 -5.98 -4.39
C GLY A 33 -6.92 -5.83 -2.89
N VAL A 34 -7.32 -4.69 -2.31
CA VAL A 34 -7.26 -4.45 -0.86
C VAL A 34 -8.10 -5.48 -0.12
N LEU A 35 -9.38 -5.57 -0.47
CA LEU A 35 -10.30 -6.51 0.18
C LEU A 35 -9.77 -7.95 0.10
N ILE A 36 -9.26 -8.37 -1.07
CA ILE A 36 -8.71 -9.72 -1.26
C ILE A 36 -7.51 -9.98 -0.34
N ILE A 37 -6.59 -9.02 -0.19
CA ILE A 37 -5.43 -9.19 0.69
C ILE A 37 -5.86 -9.23 2.16
N GLU A 38 -6.75 -8.34 2.57
CA GLU A 38 -7.22 -8.27 3.96
C GLU A 38 -7.94 -9.55 4.37
N GLU A 39 -8.81 -10.10 3.52
CA GLU A 39 -9.48 -11.39 3.75
C GLU A 39 -8.50 -12.58 3.75
N ALA A 40 -7.35 -12.45 3.08
CA ALA A 40 -6.26 -13.43 3.13
C ALA A 40 -5.33 -13.25 4.36
N GLY A 41 -5.61 -12.29 5.24
CA GLY A 41 -4.82 -12.00 6.45
C GLY A 41 -3.63 -11.07 6.22
N GLY A 42 -3.50 -10.47 5.04
CA GLY A 42 -2.50 -9.46 4.75
C GLY A 42 -2.94 -8.05 5.17
N VAL A 43 -2.08 -7.07 4.88
CA VAL A 43 -2.29 -5.66 5.25
C VAL A 43 -2.04 -4.77 4.05
N VAL A 44 -2.90 -3.77 3.85
CA VAL A 44 -2.70 -2.71 2.85
C VAL A 44 -2.90 -1.33 3.48
N THR A 45 -1.93 -0.45 3.29
CA THR A 45 -1.98 0.94 3.76
C THR A 45 -1.34 1.88 2.74
N ASP A 46 -1.38 3.18 3.00
CA ASP A 46 -0.41 4.10 2.42
C ASP A 46 0.99 3.88 3.01
N ALA A 47 1.98 4.65 2.58
CA ALA A 47 3.35 4.50 3.07
C ALA A 47 3.60 5.11 4.46
N GLY A 48 2.60 5.82 5.02
CA GLY A 48 2.56 6.28 6.41
C GLY A 48 1.84 5.30 7.36
N GLY A 49 1.39 4.15 6.84
CA GLY A 49 0.73 3.12 7.63
C GLY A 49 -0.76 3.37 7.86
N GLN A 50 -1.37 4.34 7.18
CA GLN A 50 -2.80 4.61 7.30
C GLN A 50 -3.62 3.78 6.29
N PRO A 51 -4.80 3.26 6.68
CA PRO A 51 -5.70 2.57 5.77
C PRO A 51 -6.10 3.46 4.58
N LEU A 52 -6.32 2.83 3.42
CA LEU A 52 -6.76 3.54 2.22
C LEU A 52 -8.23 3.97 2.33
N ASP A 53 -8.53 5.25 2.10
CA ASP A 53 -9.89 5.78 2.14
C ASP A 53 -10.52 5.83 0.74
N PHE A 54 -11.41 4.88 0.47
CA PHE A 54 -12.14 4.76 -0.80
C PHE A 54 -13.42 5.62 -0.88
N SER A 55 -13.71 6.46 0.13
CA SER A 55 -14.95 7.26 0.22
C SER A 55 -14.88 8.63 -0.45
N LYS A 56 -13.72 9.01 -1.00
CA LYS A 56 -13.42 10.40 -1.45
C LYS A 56 -13.65 10.67 -2.94
N GLY A 57 -14.26 9.74 -3.66
CA GLY A 57 -14.53 9.85 -5.10
C GLY A 57 -13.69 8.89 -5.92
N GLU A 58 -13.28 9.31 -7.12
CA GLU A 58 -12.59 8.44 -8.10
C GLU A 58 -11.12 8.17 -7.76
N TYR A 59 -10.52 8.98 -6.88
CA TYR A 59 -9.11 8.92 -6.52
C TYR A 59 -8.92 8.63 -5.03
N LEU A 60 -7.80 8.01 -4.69
CA LEU A 60 -7.30 7.92 -3.32
C LEU A 60 -6.68 9.27 -2.94
N GLU A 61 -7.42 10.04 -2.15
CA GLU A 61 -7.01 11.37 -1.68
C GLU A 61 -6.21 11.25 -0.37
N GLY A 62 -5.23 12.14 -0.18
CA GLY A 62 -4.47 12.23 1.07
C GLY A 62 -3.45 11.12 1.31
N LEU A 63 -3.08 10.34 0.28
CA LEU A 63 -2.04 9.30 0.39
C LEU A 63 -0.70 9.88 0.86
N ASP A 64 -0.13 9.28 1.92
CA ASP A 64 1.27 9.53 2.28
C ASP A 64 2.21 8.67 1.42
N ARG A 65 2.97 9.33 0.54
CA ARG A 65 4.09 8.83 -0.32
C ARG A 65 3.78 7.70 -1.32
N GLY A 66 2.86 6.80 -1.04
CA GLY A 66 2.59 5.62 -1.87
C GLY A 66 1.63 4.62 -1.24
N ILE A 67 1.55 3.42 -1.82
CA ILE A 67 0.74 2.31 -1.34
C ILE A 67 1.64 1.11 -1.04
N ILE A 68 1.37 0.46 0.09
CA ILE A 68 2.07 -0.74 0.55
C ILE A 68 1.05 -1.83 0.79
N ALA A 69 1.29 -3.00 0.20
CA ALA A 69 0.53 -4.22 0.45
C ALA A 69 1.48 -5.36 0.80
N CYS A 70 1.17 -6.13 1.83
CA CYS A 70 2.02 -7.27 2.23
C CYS A 70 1.25 -8.38 2.93
N ALA A 71 1.87 -9.56 3.02
CA ALA A 71 1.26 -10.78 3.53
C ALA A 71 0.95 -10.80 5.05
N GLY A 72 1.36 -9.81 5.84
CA GLY A 72 0.99 -9.76 7.27
C GLY A 72 1.53 -8.57 8.06
N ALA A 73 0.96 -8.34 9.25
CA ALA A 73 1.18 -7.15 10.07
C ALA A 73 2.62 -6.95 10.56
N LYS A 74 3.32 -8.02 10.96
CA LYS A 74 4.71 -7.90 11.43
C LYS A 74 5.67 -7.46 10.31
N LEU A 75 5.43 -7.97 9.11
CA LEU A 75 6.17 -7.56 7.92
C LEU A 75 5.83 -6.11 7.56
N HIS A 76 4.55 -5.75 7.61
CA HIS A 76 4.07 -4.39 7.39
C HIS A 76 4.78 -3.36 8.28
N GLU A 77 4.82 -3.59 9.60
CA GLU A 77 5.50 -2.72 10.56
C GLU A 77 6.98 -2.51 10.22
N THR A 78 7.66 -3.60 9.84
CA THR A 78 9.07 -3.56 9.43
C THR A 78 9.26 -2.71 8.16
N ILE A 79 8.35 -2.83 7.19
CA ILE A 79 8.40 -2.06 5.94
C ILE A 79 8.16 -0.57 6.22
N ILE A 80 7.15 -0.22 7.01
CA ILE A 80 6.86 1.19 7.35
C ILE A 80 8.08 1.85 8.00
N GLY A 81 8.68 1.20 8.99
CA GLY A 81 9.89 1.71 9.63
C GLY A 81 11.05 1.92 8.65
N ALA A 82 11.24 1.00 7.69
CA ALA A 82 12.26 1.14 6.65
C ALA A 82 11.95 2.27 5.65
N VAL A 83 10.68 2.45 5.27
CA VAL A 83 10.23 3.53 4.40
C VAL A 83 10.44 4.90 5.07
N ASP A 84 10.09 5.03 6.34
CA ASP A 84 10.33 6.27 7.10
C ASP A 84 11.81 6.59 7.25
N ALA A 85 12.64 5.59 7.59
CA ALA A 85 14.09 5.77 7.68
C ALA A 85 14.70 6.21 6.33
N SER A 86 14.25 5.60 5.23
CA SER A 86 14.69 5.96 3.88
C SER A 86 14.22 7.34 3.43
N TRP A 87 13.01 7.75 3.82
CA TRP A 87 12.48 9.06 3.46
C TRP A 87 13.25 10.17 4.17
N ASN A 88 13.48 10.01 5.48
CA ASN A 88 14.18 11.00 6.29
C ASN A 88 15.66 11.17 5.90
N SER A 89 16.30 10.14 5.33
CA SER A 89 17.67 10.25 4.81
C SER A 89 17.76 10.97 3.46
N SER A 90 16.65 11.06 2.73
CA SER A 90 16.57 11.71 1.41
C SER A 90 16.14 13.17 1.48
N SER A 91 15.69 13.64 2.66
CA SER A 91 15.27 15.03 2.92
C SER A 91 16.40 15.93 3.46
N LEU A 92 17.67 15.60 3.16
CA LEU A 92 18.84 16.45 3.39
C LEU A 92 19.07 17.44 2.25
#